data_AF-W9V5S7-F1
#
_entry.id   AF-W9V5S7-F1
#
_cell.length_a   1.000
_cell.length_b   1.000
_cell.length_c   1.000
_cell.angle_alpha   90.00
_cell.angle_beta   90.00
_cell.angle_gamma   90.00
#
_symmetry.space_group_name_H-M   'P 1'
#
loop_
_entity.id
_entity.type
_entity.pdbx_description
1 polymer ?
#
loop_
_entity_poly.entity_id
_entity_poly.type
_entity_poly.pdbx_seq_one_letter_code
_entity_poly.pdbx_strand_id
1 'polypeptide(L)'
;MREAKTPRTKLTAVLKGNFDPSIFTRENAKAWLMLYGQTSPSEPFLRLQKLIYSRLQSNLLYNLKALMPKESALVASQGLAVMMDGFWLQKAMEDREITSEVAIHLCDLYINAMLAQSPLVEQPQN
;
A
#
# COMPACT_ATOMS: atom_id res chain seq x y z
N MET A 1 -2.41 3.22 -15.06
CA MET A 1 -2.09 1.78 -15.11
C MET A 1 -1.61 1.27 -16.48
N ARG A 2 -1.83 1.97 -17.61
CA ARG A 2 -1.54 1.43 -18.96
C ARG A 2 -0.04 1.21 -19.30
N GLU A 3 0.90 1.70 -18.50
CA GLU A 3 2.34 1.61 -18.79
C GLU A 3 3.13 0.60 -17.95
N ALA A 4 2.51 -0.01 -16.93
CA ALA A 4 3.20 -0.94 -16.03
C ALA A 4 3.24 -2.35 -16.62
N LYS A 5 4.40 -2.71 -17.22
CA LYS A 5 4.58 -3.97 -17.96
C LYS A 5 5.01 -5.16 -17.09
N THR A 6 5.67 -4.92 -15.96
CA THR A 6 6.15 -5.98 -15.04
C THR A 6 5.41 -5.94 -13.70
N PRO A 7 5.32 -7.05 -12.94
CA PRO A 7 4.72 -7.04 -11.61
C PRO A 7 5.33 -5.99 -10.66
N ARG A 8 6.66 -5.78 -10.76
CA ARG A 8 7.36 -4.74 -9.98
C ARG A 8 6.91 -3.33 -10.35
N THR A 9 6.80 -3.02 -11.64
CA THR A 9 6.31 -1.70 -12.09
C THR A 9 4.83 -1.49 -11.75
N LYS A 10 4.03 -2.55 -11.73
CA LYS A 10 2.62 -2.50 -11.29
C LYS A 10 2.51 -2.19 -9.80
N LEU A 11 3.37 -2.77 -8.95
CA LEU A 11 3.48 -2.38 -7.53
C LEU A 11 3.81 -0.90 -7.38
N THR A 12 4.84 -0.41 -8.07
CA THR A 12 5.20 1.02 -8.04
C THR A 12 4.04 1.91 -8.49
N ALA A 13 3.29 1.50 -9.53
CA ALA A 13 2.12 2.24 -10.00
C ALA A 13 0.99 2.28 -8.96
N VAL A 14 0.78 1.21 -8.20
CA VAL A 14 -0.17 1.19 -7.06
C VAL A 14 0.28 2.16 -5.98
N LEU A 15 1.57 2.17 -5.63
CA LEU A 15 2.13 3.11 -4.64
C LEU A 15 1.96 4.57 -5.09
N LYS A 16 2.36 4.89 -6.32
CA LYS A 16 2.18 6.22 -6.92
C LYS A 16 0.73 6.67 -6.93
N GLY A 17 -0.20 5.77 -7.22
CA GLY A 17 -1.62 6.07 -7.18
C GLY A 17 -2.15 6.34 -5.78
N ASN A 18 -1.65 5.65 -4.74
CA ASN A 18 -2.07 5.87 -3.36
C ASN A 18 -1.44 7.12 -2.73
N PHE A 19 -0.23 7.48 -3.17
CA PHE A 19 0.50 8.64 -2.68
C PHE A 19 0.50 9.80 -3.67
N ASP A 20 -0.43 9.83 -4.62
CA ASP A 20 -0.53 10.94 -5.57
C ASP A 20 -0.75 12.25 -4.79
N PRO A 21 0.05 13.31 -5.04
CA PRO A 21 -0.06 14.57 -4.28
C PRO A 21 -1.45 15.21 -4.29
N SER A 22 -2.29 14.91 -5.30
CA SER A 22 -3.68 15.39 -5.37
C SER A 22 -4.61 14.72 -4.36
N ILE A 23 -4.29 13.50 -3.91
CA ILE A 23 -5.09 12.76 -2.92
C ILE A 23 -4.39 12.65 -1.57
N PHE A 24 -3.05 12.55 -1.55
CA PHE A 24 -2.23 12.41 -0.35
C PHE A 24 -1.98 13.77 0.29
N THR A 25 -3.07 14.43 0.64
CA THR A 25 -3.11 15.74 1.28
C THR A 25 -3.37 15.59 2.77
N ARG A 26 -3.00 16.61 3.55
CA ARG A 26 -3.26 16.65 4.99
C ARG A 26 -4.75 16.60 5.30
N GLU A 27 -5.57 17.29 4.51
CA GLU A 27 -7.04 17.31 4.66
C GLU A 27 -7.64 15.92 4.44
N ASN A 28 -7.27 15.25 3.36
CA ASN A 28 -7.75 13.90 3.08
C ASN A 28 -7.28 12.89 4.13
N ALA A 29 -6.05 13.05 4.63
CA ALA A 29 -5.53 12.22 5.71
C ALA A 29 -6.30 12.43 7.03
N LYS A 30 -6.60 13.69 7.40
CA LYS A 30 -7.44 14.00 8.57
C LYS A 30 -8.86 13.41 8.40
N ALA A 31 -9.47 13.57 7.23
CA ALA A 31 -10.77 12.97 6.92
C ALA A 31 -10.72 11.45 7.05
N TRP A 32 -9.67 10.81 6.52
CA TRP A 32 -9.46 9.39 6.65
C TRP A 32 -9.38 8.97 8.12
N LEU A 33 -8.63 9.67 8.99
CA LEU A 33 -8.58 9.33 10.42
C LEU A 33 -9.91 9.56 11.14
N MET A 34 -10.65 10.61 10.79
CA MET A 34 -11.98 10.86 11.36
C MET A 34 -12.94 9.71 11.07
N LEU A 35 -12.82 9.07 9.91
CA LEU A 35 -13.56 7.84 9.60
C LEU A 35 -13.25 6.71 10.60
N TYR A 36 -11.99 6.54 11.01
CA TYR A 36 -11.58 5.49 11.95
C TYR A 36 -11.92 5.82 13.40
N GLY A 37 -12.00 7.10 13.74
CA GLY A 37 -12.35 7.58 15.08
C GLY A 37 -13.85 7.57 15.40
N GLN A 38 -14.73 7.25 14.44
CA GLN A 38 -16.16 7.20 14.71
C GLN A 38 -16.50 6.07 15.69
N THR A 39 -17.10 6.44 16.82
CA THR A 39 -17.46 5.57 17.96
C THR A 39 -18.54 4.54 17.64
N SER A 40 -19.21 4.64 16.49
CA SER A 40 -20.14 3.62 16.00
C SER A 40 -20.07 3.48 14.47
N PRO A 41 -19.42 2.43 13.96
CA PRO A 41 -19.40 2.16 12.53
C PRO A 41 -20.80 1.82 12.04
N SER A 42 -21.38 2.64 11.16
CA SER A 42 -22.60 2.23 10.44
C SER A 42 -22.30 1.07 9.48
N GLU A 43 -23.29 0.23 9.16
CA GLU A 43 -23.08 -0.93 8.26
C GLU A 43 -22.51 -0.53 6.87
N PRO A 44 -22.98 0.55 6.20
CA PRO A 44 -22.39 1.02 4.95
C PRO A 44 -20.92 1.45 5.11
N PHE A 45 -20.57 2.02 6.26
CA PHE A 45 -19.24 2.49 6.56
C PHE A 45 -18.23 1.33 6.71
N LEU A 46 -18.57 0.31 7.48
CA LEU A 46 -17.75 -0.90 7.61
C LEU A 46 -17.54 -1.60 6.26
N ARG A 47 -18.57 -1.62 5.41
CA ARG A 47 -18.47 -2.20 4.06
C ARG A 47 -17.48 -1.41 3.19
N LEU A 48 -17.53 -0.08 3.23
CA LEU A 48 -16.60 0.76 2.49
C LEU A 48 -15.15 0.59 2.97
N GLN A 49 -14.93 0.60 4.28
CA GLN A 49 -13.61 0.40 4.88
C GLN A 49 -13.03 -0.97 4.50
N LYS A 50 -13.84 -2.04 4.61
CA LYS A 50 -13.45 -3.39 4.17
C LYS A 50 -13.14 -3.44 2.67
N LEU A 51 -13.90 -2.74 1.84
CA LEU A 51 -13.67 -2.70 0.40
C LEU A 51 -12.34 -2.00 0.06
N ILE A 52 -12.06 -0.85 0.69
CA ILE A 52 -10.82 -0.09 0.48
C ILE A 52 -9.61 -0.94 0.86
N TYR A 53 -9.64 -1.55 2.05
CA TYR A 53 -8.57 -2.43 2.51
C TYR A 53 -8.40 -3.67 1.62
N SER A 54 -9.50 -4.36 1.33
CA SER A 54 -9.47 -5.59 0.52
C SER A 54 -8.92 -5.31 -0.88
N ARG A 55 -9.29 -4.17 -1.49
CA ARG A 55 -8.80 -3.78 -2.81
C ARG A 55 -7.30 -3.47 -2.78
N LEU A 56 -6.83 -2.69 -1.80
CA LEU A 56 -5.41 -2.38 -1.67
C LEU A 56 -4.60 -3.66 -1.44
N GLN A 57 -4.98 -4.46 -0.45
CA GLN A 57 -4.30 -5.69 -0.09
C GLN A 57 -4.31 -6.70 -1.25
N SER A 58 -5.42 -6.85 -1.96
CA SER A 58 -5.51 -7.73 -3.13
C SER A 58 -4.60 -7.26 -4.27
N ASN A 59 -4.53 -5.96 -4.54
CA ASN A 59 -3.64 -5.41 -5.58
C ASN A 59 -2.16 -5.61 -5.22
N LEU A 60 -1.79 -5.39 -3.96
CA LEU A 60 -0.42 -5.62 -3.49
C LEU A 60 -0.06 -7.11 -3.57
N LEU A 61 -0.89 -7.96 -2.97
CA LEU A 61 -0.69 -9.42 -2.94
C LEU A 61 -0.62 -10.03 -4.34
N TYR A 62 -1.52 -9.63 -5.24
CA TYR A 62 -1.55 -10.14 -6.61
C TYR A 62 -0.20 -9.94 -7.33
N ASN A 63 0.38 -8.75 -7.21
CA ASN A 63 1.65 -8.46 -7.87
C ASN A 63 2.85 -9.07 -7.10
N LEU A 64 2.80 -9.14 -5.76
CA LEU A 64 3.84 -9.76 -4.95
C LEU A 64 3.94 -11.28 -5.19
N LYS A 65 2.81 -11.98 -5.37
CA LYS A 65 2.79 -13.42 -5.69
C LYS A 65 3.50 -13.78 -7.00
N ALA A 66 3.66 -12.83 -7.91
CA ALA A 66 4.42 -13.02 -9.14
C ALA A 66 5.93 -12.82 -8.96
N LEU A 67 6.39 -12.39 -7.78
CA LEU A 67 7.78 -12.04 -7.49
C LEU A 67 8.38 -12.88 -6.34
N MET A 68 7.55 -13.48 -5.48
CA MET A 68 7.96 -14.27 -4.32
C MET A 68 6.93 -15.38 -4.02
N PRO A 69 7.32 -16.44 -3.28
CA PRO A 69 6.40 -17.49 -2.85
C PRO A 69 5.20 -16.92 -2.08
N LYS A 70 4.07 -17.64 -2.15
CA LYS A 70 2.77 -17.18 -1.61
C LYS A 70 2.85 -16.72 -0.16
N GLU A 71 3.55 -17.46 0.69
CA GLU A 71 3.69 -17.17 2.12
C GLU A 71 4.48 -15.86 2.34
N SER A 72 5.60 -15.70 1.66
CA SER A 72 6.36 -14.44 1.65
C SER A 72 5.53 -13.28 1.11
N ALA A 73 4.74 -13.50 0.05
CA ALA A 73 3.88 -12.47 -0.54
C ALA A 73 2.80 -11.99 0.43
N LEU A 74 2.22 -12.89 1.22
CA LEU A 74 1.23 -12.55 2.25
C LEU A 74 1.84 -11.68 3.35
N VAL A 75 3.02 -12.07 3.87
CA VAL A 75 3.75 -11.31 4.89
C VAL A 75 4.15 -9.93 4.35
N ALA A 76 4.75 -9.89 3.16
CA ALA A 76 5.16 -8.66 2.51
C ALA A 76 3.96 -7.72 2.28
N SER A 77 2.84 -8.24 1.74
CA SER A 77 1.64 -7.46 1.50
C SER A 77 1.04 -6.89 2.80
N GLN A 78 1.04 -7.66 3.89
CA GLN A 78 0.51 -7.21 5.17
C GLN A 78 1.38 -6.10 5.76
N GLY A 79 2.70 -6.27 5.79
CA GLY A 79 3.61 -5.24 6.31
C GLY A 79 3.58 -3.95 5.48
N LEU A 80 3.44 -4.07 4.15
CA LEU A 80 3.28 -2.92 3.27
C LEU A 80 1.98 -2.15 3.55
N ALA A 81 0.87 -2.85 3.75
CA ALA A 81 -0.41 -2.20 4.09
C ALA A 81 -0.34 -1.43 5.42
N VAL A 82 0.23 -2.04 6.47
CA VAL A 82 0.41 -1.39 7.78
C VAL A 82 1.33 -0.16 7.67
N MET A 83 2.41 -0.26 6.90
CA MET A 83 3.33 0.86 6.66
C MET A 83 2.62 2.02 5.94
N MET A 84 1.83 1.71 4.90
CA MET A 84 1.07 2.72 4.17
C MET A 84 0.07 3.46 5.07
N ASP A 85 -0.66 2.74 5.93
CA ASP A 85 -1.55 3.35 6.92
C ASP A 85 -0.79 4.28 7.88
N GLY A 86 0.42 3.88 8.30
CA GLY A 86 1.31 4.72 9.12
C GLY A 86 1.70 6.03 8.44
N PHE A 87 1.89 6.03 7.12
CA PHE A 87 2.16 7.27 6.37
C PHE A 87 0.94 8.18 6.27
N TRP A 88 -0.26 7.62 6.09
CA TRP A 88 -1.51 8.40 6.15
C TRP A 88 -1.73 9.01 7.54
N LEU A 89 -1.44 8.27 8.60
CA LEU A 89 -1.48 8.80 9.97
C LEU A 89 -0.50 9.96 10.15
N GLN A 90 0.78 9.78 9.78
CA GLN A 90 1.77 10.85 9.87
C GLN A 90 1.39 12.07 9.05
N LYS A 91 0.79 11.88 7.86
CA LYS A 91 0.34 13.00 7.00
C LYS A 91 -0.72 13.88 7.65
N ALA A 92 -1.53 13.30 8.54
CA ALA A 92 -2.55 14.05 9.28
C ALA A 92 -1.98 14.86 10.45
N MET A 93 -0.85 14.44 11.02
CA MET A 93 -0.22 15.04 12.21
C MET A 93 0.49 16.37 11.88
N GLU A 94 0.31 17.41 12.70
CA GLU A 94 0.80 18.77 12.43
C GLU A 94 2.32 18.92 12.50
N ASP A 95 2.98 18.15 13.36
CA ASP A 95 4.42 18.15 13.61
C ASP A 95 5.21 17.17 12.71
N ARG A 96 4.54 16.47 11.81
CA ARG A 96 5.15 15.47 10.92
C ARG A 96 4.99 15.88 9.46
N GLU A 97 6.07 15.77 8.71
CA GLU A 97 6.06 15.94 7.27
C GLU A 97 6.49 14.66 6.57
N ILE A 98 5.51 13.91 6.07
CA ILE A 98 5.72 12.83 5.13
C ILE A 98 5.31 13.31 3.73
N THR A 99 6.27 13.31 2.80
CA THR A 99 6.00 13.62 1.39
C THR A 99 5.63 12.37 0.62
N SER A 100 4.99 12.54 -0.54
CA SER A 100 4.67 11.43 -1.44
C SER A 100 5.92 10.66 -1.86
N GLU A 101 7.01 11.38 -2.15
CA GLU A 101 8.29 10.81 -2.58
C GLU A 101 8.90 9.93 -1.47
N VAL A 102 8.92 10.42 -0.23
CA VAL A 102 9.45 9.67 0.91
C VAL A 102 8.60 8.44 1.19
N ALA A 103 7.27 8.55 1.19
CA ALA A 103 6.37 7.42 1.39
C ALA A 103 6.56 6.32 0.32
N ILE A 104 6.64 6.72 -0.96
CA ILE A 104 6.90 5.78 -2.07
C ILE A 104 8.28 5.13 -1.91
N HIS A 105 9.31 5.91 -1.60
CA HIS A 105 10.68 5.42 -1.45
C HIS A 105 10.79 4.39 -0.32
N LEU A 106 10.19 4.65 0.85
CA LEU A 106 10.19 3.70 1.97
C LEU A 106 9.45 2.40 1.64
N CYS A 107 8.31 2.49 0.96
CA CYS A 107 7.60 1.32 0.44
C CYS A 107 8.46 0.52 -0.54
N ASP A 108 9.17 1.19 -1.46
CA ASP A 108 10.05 0.53 -2.43
C ASP A 108 11.24 -0.16 -1.74
N LEU A 109 11.86 0.48 -0.74
CA LEU A 109 12.92 -0.13 0.08
C LEU A 109 12.42 -1.39 0.80
N TYR A 110 11.24 -1.33 1.40
CA TYR A 110 10.63 -2.47 2.06
C TYR A 110 10.36 -3.63 1.08
N ILE A 111 9.78 -3.34 -0.09
CA ILE A 111 9.54 -4.36 -1.13
C ILE A 111 10.87 -5.01 -1.56
N ASN A 112 11.90 -4.21 -1.80
CA ASN A 112 13.21 -4.72 -2.20
C ASN A 112 13.84 -5.60 -1.11
N ALA A 113 13.70 -5.22 0.17
CA ALA A 113 14.18 -6.02 1.30
C ALA A 113 13.44 -7.36 1.42
N MET A 114 12.12 -7.39 1.19
CA MET A 114 11.33 -8.62 1.19
C MET A 114 11.70 -9.53 0.01
N LEU A 115 11.98 -8.97 -1.16
CA LEU A 115 12.43 -9.73 -2.33
C LEU A 115 13.82 -10.34 -2.11
N ALA A 116 14.74 -9.61 -1.48
CA ALA A 116 16.09 -10.10 -1.19
C ALA A 116 16.11 -11.25 -0.17
N GLN A 117 15.14 -11.28 0.75
CA GLN A 117 15.01 -12.33 1.76
C GLN A 117 14.21 -13.54 1.28
N SER A 118 13.52 -13.42 0.14
CA SER A 118 12.65 -14.46 -0.38
C SER A 118 13.39 -15.31 -1.42
N PRO A 119 13.23 -16.65 -1.43
CA PRO A 119 13.71 -17.46 -2.53
C PRO A 119 13.07 -16.95 -3.83
N LEU A 120 13.87 -16.68 -4.86
CA LEU A 120 13.35 -16.23 -6.14
C LEU A 120 12.33 -17.25 -6.66
N VAL A 121 11.14 -16.77 -7.07
CA VAL A 121 10.25 -17.59 -7.89
C VAL A 121 10.94 -17.74 -9.23
N GLU A 122 11.29 -18.97 -9.62
CA GLU A 122 11.76 -19.25 -10.98
C GLU A 122 10.73 -18.69 -11.96
N GLN A 123 11.11 -17.65 -12.70
CA GLN A 123 10.25 -17.11 -13.74
C GLN A 123 10.15 -18.18 -14.83
N PRO A 124 8.94 -18.59 -15.24
CA PRO A 124 8.81 -19.53 -16.34
C PRO A 124 9.46 -18.90 -17.58
N GLN A 125 10.50 -19.56 -18.07
CA GLN A 125 11.13 -19.26 -19.36
C GLN A 125 10.05 -19.42 -20.43
N ASN A 126 9.56 -18.31 -20.97
CA ASN A 126 8.78 -18.25 -22.21
C ASN A 126 9.20 -17.00 -22.98
#